data_AF-N9TS30-F1
#
_entry.id   AF-N9TS30-F1
#
_cell.length_a   1.000
_cell.length_b   1.000
_cell.length_c   1.000
_cell.angle_alpha   90.00
_cell.angle_beta   90.00
_cell.angle_gamma   90.00
#
_symmetry.space_group_name_H-M   'P 1'
#
loop_
_entity.id
_entity.type
_entity.pdbx_description
1 polymer ?
#
loop_
_entity_poly.entity_id
_entity_poly.type
_entity_poly.pdbx_seq_one_letter_code
_entity_poly.pdbx_strand_id
1 'polypeptide(L)' 'MKTSILTIGMLLMIGTFVGCSSAQPMWRKAGVTPFDMNNALAKCRYEVRAAKVEQNERNAMVSDCMESQGFRYTDY' A
#
# COMPACT_ATOMS: atom_id res chain seq x y z
N MET A 1 5.72 36.70 40.88
CA MET A 1 6.69 35.74 40.29
C MET A 1 6.26 34.28 40.52
N LYS A 2 5.00 33.90 40.27
CA LYS A 2 4.50 32.51 40.44
C LYS A 2 3.68 32.00 39.25
N THR A 3 3.28 32.91 38.36
CA THR A 3 2.46 32.62 37.17
C THR A 3 3.26 32.13 35.96
N SER A 4 4.59 32.32 35.93
CA SER A 4 5.45 31.94 34.80
C SER A 4 5.84 30.46 34.77
N ILE A 5 5.67 29.70 35.86
CA ILE A 5 6.07 28.29 35.92
C ILE A 5 4.95 27.38 35.39
N LEU A 6 3.69 27.80 35.54
CA LEU A 6 2.52 27.03 35.10
C LEU A 6 2.34 27.02 33.57
N THR A 7 2.85 28.02 32.86
CA THR A 7 2.73 28.10 31.39
C THR A 7 3.76 27.24 30.64
N ILE A 8 4.90 26.93 31.28
CA ILE A 8 5.98 26.12 30.67
C ILE A 8 5.60 24.63 30.65
N GLY A 9 4.82 24.16 31.62
CA GLY A 9 4.38 22.77 31.70
C GLY A 9 3.36 22.36 30.62
N MET A 10 2.62 23.31 30.05
CA MET A 10 1.55 23.03 29.08
C MET A 10 2.05 22.89 27.64
N LEU A 11 3.23 23.42 27.32
CA LEU A 11 3.83 23.39 25.97
C LEU A 11 4.56 22.08 25.64
N LEU A 12 4.80 21.20 26.62
CA LEU A 12 5.53 19.95 26.43
C LEU A 12 4.66 18.75 26.01
N MET A 13 3.32 18.89 25.97
CA MET A 13 2.39 17.78 25.69
C MET A 13 1.96 17.67 24.21
N ILE A 14 2.46 18.52 23.31
CA ILE A 14 1.98 18.59 21.91
C ILE A 14 2.85 17.76 20.93
N GLY A 15 3.93 17.13 21.40
CA GLY A 15 5.03 16.70 20.54
C GLY A 15 5.02 15.30 19.92
N THR A 16 4.05 14.41 20.19
CA THR A 16 4.20 13.01 19.73
C THR A 16 2.91 12.39 19.19
N PHE A 17 2.40 12.92 18.08
CA PHE A 17 1.56 12.15 17.15
C PHE A 17 2.22 12.13 15.77
N VAL A 18 3.44 11.58 15.69
CA VAL A 18 3.92 11.04 14.41
C VAL A 18 3.13 9.76 14.15
N GLY A 19 1.98 9.91 13.49
CA GLY A 19 1.20 8.79 12.98
C GLY A 19 2.05 8.02 11.97
N CYS A 20 2.50 6.83 12.35
CA CYS A 20 3.12 5.88 11.44
C CYS A 20 2.02 5.35 10.52
N SER A 21 1.75 6.05 9.43
CA SER A 21 0.95 5.51 8.32
C SER A 21 1.86 4.56 7.56
N SER A 22 2.02 3.32 8.05
CA SER A 22 2.64 2.26 7.24
C SER A 22 1.83 2.12 5.96
N ALA A 23 2.49 2.28 4.82
CA ALA A 23 1.80 2.18 3.56
C ALA A 23 1.54 0.69 3.33
N GLN A 24 0.27 0.29 3.35
CA GLN A 24 -0.05 -1.11 3.11
C GLN A 24 0.50 -1.55 1.75
N PRO A 25 1.06 -2.77 1.67
CA PRO A 25 1.62 -3.26 0.44
C PRO A 25 0.56 -3.31 -0.65
N MET A 26 0.84 -2.68 -1.78
CA MET A 26 -0.10 -2.62 -2.89
C MET A 26 0.61 -2.53 -4.24
N TRP A 27 -0.09 -2.97 -5.29
CA TRP A 27 0.33 -2.75 -6.66
C TRP A 27 0.20 -1.27 -7.03
N ARG A 28 1.25 -0.69 -7.62
CA ARG A 28 1.24 0.71 -8.07
C ARG A 28 1.77 0.86 -9.49
N LYS A 29 1.23 1.84 -10.20
CA LYS A 29 1.69 2.32 -11.51
C LYS A 29 1.39 3.81 -11.60
N ALA A 30 2.33 4.59 -12.12
CA ALA A 30 2.18 6.04 -12.22
C ALA A 30 0.97 6.39 -13.10
N GLY A 31 0.15 7.32 -12.64
CA GLY A 31 -1.05 7.79 -13.36
C GLY A 31 -2.23 6.81 -13.37
N VAL A 32 -2.19 5.73 -12.58
CA VAL A 32 -3.27 4.73 -12.51
C VAL A 32 -4.05 4.88 -11.21
N THR A 33 -5.38 4.89 -11.30
CA THR A 33 -6.23 4.96 -10.12
C THR A 33 -6.26 3.62 -9.37
N PRO A 34 -6.58 3.60 -8.06
CA PRO A 34 -6.79 2.35 -7.34
C PRO A 34 -7.86 1.46 -7.97
N PHE A 35 -8.87 2.06 -8.61
CA PHE A 35 -9.91 1.32 -9.32
C PHE A 35 -9.34 0.58 -10.54
N ASP A 36 -8.57 1.28 -11.38
CA ASP A 36 -7.93 0.70 -12.56
C ASP A 36 -6.90 -0.38 -12.20
N MET A 37 -6.16 -0.16 -11.11
CA MET A 37 -5.26 -1.17 -10.53
C MET A 37 -6.01 -2.44 -10.13
N ASN A 38 -7.15 -2.30 -9.45
CA ASN A 38 -7.97 -3.46 -9.07
C ASN A 38 -8.54 -4.20 -10.28
N ASN A 39 -8.93 -3.47 -11.34
CA ASN A 39 -9.36 -4.06 -12.59
C ASN A 39 -8.25 -4.88 -13.26
N ALA A 40 -7.02 -4.34 -13.30
CA ALA A 40 -5.86 -5.05 -13.82
C ALA A 40 -5.53 -6.32 -13.00
N LEU A 41 -5.60 -6.23 -11.67
CA LEU A 41 -5.40 -7.38 -10.79
C LEU A 41 -6.47 -8.45 -10.97
N ALA A 42 -7.73 -8.05 -11.10
CA ALA A 42 -8.85 -8.96 -11.36
C ALA A 42 -8.68 -9.68 -12.71
N LYS A 43 -8.24 -8.94 -13.75
CA LYS A 43 -7.92 -9.49 -15.06
C LYS A 43 -6.82 -10.56 -14.97
N CYS A 44 -5.69 -10.25 -14.33
CA CYS A 44 -4.61 -11.23 -14.15
C CYS A 44 -5.08 -12.50 -13.42
N ARG A 45 -5.84 -12.34 -12.34
CA ARG A 45 -6.41 -13.49 -11.61
C ARG A 45 -7.36 -14.32 -12.45
N TYR A 46 -8.08 -13.70 -13.39
CA TYR A 46 -8.95 -14.41 -14.32
C TYR A 46 -8.13 -15.19 -15.34
N GLU A 47 -7.16 -14.56 -16.00
CA GLU A 47 -6.34 -15.18 -17.05
C GLU A 47 -5.52 -16.36 -16.50
N VAL A 48 -4.91 -16.22 -15.33
CA VAL A 48 -4.15 -17.31 -14.67
C VAL A 48 -5.07 -18.49 -14.31
N ARG A 49 -6.30 -18.22 -13.85
CA ARG A 49 -7.28 -19.28 -13.58
C ARG A 49 -7.78 -19.94 -14.87
N ALA A 50 -7.97 -19.17 -15.94
CA ALA A 50 -8.41 -19.68 -17.24
C ALA A 50 -7.34 -20.57 -17.88
N ALA A 51 -6.05 -20.26 -17.65
CA ALA A 51 -4.91 -21.08 -18.09
C ALA A 51 -4.73 -22.39 -17.29
N LYS A 52 -5.58 -22.66 -16.29
CA LYS A 52 -5.53 -23.87 -15.45
C LYS A 52 -4.18 -24.07 -14.73
N VAL A 53 -3.54 -22.97 -14.34
CA VAL A 53 -2.29 -22.99 -13.58
C VAL A 53 -2.50 -23.63 -12.20
N GLU A 54 -1.53 -24.45 -11.79
CA GLU A 54 -1.51 -25.10 -10.47
C GLU A 54 -1.52 -24.08 -9.33
N GLN A 55 -2.19 -24.43 -8.24
CA GLN A 55 -2.45 -23.56 -7.09
C GLN A 55 -1.20 -22.85 -6.55
N ASN A 56 -0.10 -23.60 -6.48
CA ASN A 56 1.20 -23.14 -5.99
C ASN A 56 1.84 -22.06 -6.89
N GLU A 57 1.59 -22.11 -8.20
CA GLU A 57 2.18 -21.20 -9.18
C GLU A 57 1.28 -19.99 -9.48
N ARG A 58 0.00 -20.04 -9.10
CA ARG A 58 -0.95 -18.97 -9.48
C ARG A 58 -0.55 -17.59 -8.97
N ASN A 59 -0.02 -17.51 -7.76
CA ASN A 59 0.39 -16.22 -7.20
C ASN A 59 1.60 -15.63 -7.94
N ALA A 60 2.56 -16.48 -8.31
CA ALA A 60 3.71 -16.07 -9.13
C ALA A 60 3.24 -15.59 -10.51
N MET A 61 2.37 -16.35 -11.17
CA MET A 61 1.84 -15.96 -12.49
C MET A 61 0.98 -14.68 -12.44
N VAL A 62 0.24 -14.44 -11.36
CA VAL A 62 -0.48 -13.17 -11.16
C VAL A 62 0.52 -12.02 -10.97
N SER A 63 1.62 -12.24 -10.23
CA SER A 63 2.70 -11.27 -10.09
C SER A 63 3.31 -10.92 -11.44
N ASP A 64 3.70 -11.94 -12.22
CA ASP A 64 4.28 -11.77 -13.55
C ASP A 64 3.33 -11.02 -14.49
N CYS A 65 2.03 -11.35 -14.45
CA CYS A 65 1.01 -10.64 -15.21
C CYS A 65 0.90 -9.16 -14.82
N MET A 66 0.95 -8.83 -13.53
CA MET A 66 0.91 -7.44 -13.07
C MET A 66 2.18 -6.68 -13.47
N GLU A 67 3.34 -7.31 -13.35
CA GLU A 67 4.63 -6.74 -13.76
C GLU A 67 4.70 -6.51 -15.28
N SER A 68 4.17 -7.43 -16.09
CA SER A 68 4.09 -7.28 -17.55
C SER A 68 3.25 -6.07 -17.98
N GLN A 69 2.27 -5.70 -17.17
CA GLN A 69 1.44 -4.51 -17.37
C GLN A 69 2.08 -3.22 -16.82
N GLY A 70 3.28 -3.32 -16.25
CA GLY A 70 4.05 -2.20 -15.71
C GLY A 70 3.67 -1.80 -14.29
N PHE A 71 2.92 -2.63 -13.56
CA PHE A 71 2.72 -2.43 -12.12
C PHE A 71 3.94 -2.90 -11.34
N ARG A 72 4.18 -2.29 -10.18
CA ARG A 72 5.20 -2.70 -9.22
C ARG A 72 4.54 -2.98 -7.88
N TYR A 73 4.93 -4.08 -7.24
CA TYR A 73 4.52 -4.36 -5.87
C TYR A 73 5.36 -3.51 -4.94
N THR A 74 4.72 -2.73 -4.09
CA THR A 74 5.39 -1.79 -3.20
C THR A 74 4.93 -2.03 -1.78
N ASP A 75 5.87 -2.39 -0.90
CA ASP A 75 5.70 -2.60 0.53
C ASP A 75 6.57 -1.55 1.23
N TYR A 76 5.98 -0.49 1.80
CA TYR A 76 6.70 0.63 2.42
C TYR A 76 6.22 0.86 3.87
#